data_AF-A0A840G8B3-F1
#
_entry.id   AF-A0A840G8B3-F1
#
_cell.length_a   1.000
_cell.length_b   1.000
_cell.length_c   1.000
_cell.angle_alpha   90.00
_cell.angle_beta   90.00
_cell.angle_gamma   90.00
#
_symmetry.space_group_name_H-M   'P 1'
#
loop_
_entity.id
_entity.type
_entity.pdbx_description
1 polymer ?
#
loop_
_entity_poly.entity_id
_entity_poly.type
_entity_poly.pdbx_seq_one_letter_code
_entity_poly.pdbx_strand_id
1 'polypeptide(L)'
;MDPRLLTDPVVRDREALLEFVDALDDHAPLIERDVARLKRVPNDPAAIAEIFRAVHNIKGDAALSKVELAVAIAHPIETTLGRLRAGEFVFSELLAEAILLAVDRLELAATTLANGKSLDPLRLPALVGGLERLALAEPGATDAEASALIEAVTGFRASAATPNLGSDAAAPFATARVAGTDDLRFFRELALRFESRSPLFKGRTSRLLRLSRETNQAAGQPIDQGQLEAAVYLHDVGMMFLPESAWLKVGHLSAGELKDLRAHPEIGAGLLTRMQGWDGAAEIVAQHHEKPDGSGYPRGLSGGICAGARLLAIVDAFEAVMLKHIHRGRNRSVLRAIAEVNACEKQFAPEWIAPFNQVIRRAIEG
;
A
#
# COMPACT_ATOMS: atom_id res chain seq x y z
N MET A 1 -23.15 7.15 15.65
CA MET A 1 -21.91 6.99 16.44
C MET A 1 -21.34 8.38 16.75
N ASP A 2 -20.68 8.60 17.90
CA ASP A 2 -19.92 9.84 18.12
C ASP A 2 -18.71 9.86 17.15
N PRO A 3 -18.56 10.86 16.27
CA PRO A 3 -17.46 10.92 15.29
C PRO A 3 -16.07 10.82 15.92
N ARG A 4 -15.92 11.22 17.19
CA ARG A 4 -14.66 11.15 17.94
C ARG A 4 -14.15 9.71 18.13
N LEU A 5 -15.04 8.73 18.15
CA LEU A 5 -14.69 7.31 18.29
C LEU A 5 -14.05 6.73 17.01
N LEU A 6 -14.13 7.43 15.88
CA LEU A 6 -13.51 7.03 14.62
C LEU A 6 -12.12 7.64 14.41
N THR A 7 -11.80 8.73 15.11
CA THR A 7 -10.50 9.42 15.00
C THR A 7 -9.59 9.14 16.20
N ASP A 8 -10.18 9.02 17.40
CA ASP A 8 -9.47 8.77 18.66
C ASP A 8 -10.25 7.75 19.54
N PRO A 9 -10.32 6.47 19.13
CA PRO A 9 -10.99 5.45 19.93
C PRO A 9 -10.22 5.13 21.21
N VAL A 10 -10.93 5.08 22.33
CA VAL A 10 -10.38 4.68 23.62
C VAL A 10 -10.27 3.15 23.67
N VAL A 11 -9.04 2.62 23.64
CA VAL A 11 -8.76 1.20 23.86
C VAL A 11 -8.95 0.88 25.35
N ARG A 12 -10.07 0.25 25.69
CA ARG A 12 -10.38 -0.14 27.08
C ARG A 12 -9.71 -1.44 27.49
N ASP A 13 -9.50 -2.33 26.53
CA ASP A 13 -8.92 -3.65 26.73
C ASP A 13 -8.02 -3.97 25.53
N ARG A 14 -6.71 -4.09 25.79
CA ARG A 14 -5.71 -4.34 24.75
C ARG A 14 -5.67 -5.81 24.34
N GLU A 15 -5.97 -6.72 25.26
CA GLU A 15 -5.97 -8.17 24.98
C GLU A 15 -7.14 -8.50 24.04
N ALA A 16 -8.34 -8.00 24.37
CA ALA A 16 -9.51 -8.11 23.49
C ALA A 16 -9.29 -7.48 22.10
N LEU A 17 -8.57 -6.36 22.02
CA LEU A 17 -8.21 -5.77 20.73
C LEU A 17 -7.28 -6.67 19.90
N LEU A 18 -6.33 -7.35 20.54
CA LEU A 18 -5.42 -8.28 19.84
C LEU A 18 -6.17 -9.53 19.39
N GLU A 19 -7.06 -10.08 20.21
CA GLU A 19 -7.94 -11.18 19.82
C GLU A 19 -8.80 -10.81 18.60
N PHE A 20 -9.32 -9.57 18.57
CA PHE A 20 -10.05 -9.08 17.41
C PHE A 20 -9.15 -8.94 16.16
N VAL A 21 -7.91 -8.48 16.31
CA VAL A 21 -6.96 -8.40 15.19
C VAL A 21 -6.69 -9.79 14.61
N ASP A 22 -6.46 -10.79 15.46
CA ASP A 22 -6.24 -12.17 15.04
C ASP A 22 -7.47 -12.75 14.32
N ALA A 23 -8.68 -12.53 14.86
CA ALA A 23 -9.93 -12.96 14.22
C ALA A 23 -10.17 -12.26 12.87
N LEU A 24 -9.80 -10.98 12.76
CA LEU A 24 -9.90 -10.21 11.52
C LEU A 24 -8.93 -10.76 10.45
N ASP A 25 -7.71 -11.13 10.84
CA ASP A 25 -6.71 -11.74 9.96
C ASP A 25 -7.17 -13.09 9.39
N ASP A 26 -8.02 -13.83 10.12
CA ASP A 26 -8.65 -15.07 9.64
C ASP A 26 -9.83 -14.80 8.67
N HIS A 27 -10.63 -13.76 8.93
CA HIS A 27 -11.85 -13.49 8.16
C HIS A 27 -11.66 -12.64 6.92
N ALA A 28 -10.76 -11.65 6.94
CA ALA A 28 -10.53 -10.75 5.81
C ALA A 28 -10.13 -11.50 4.52
N PRO A 29 -9.20 -12.48 4.53
CA PRO A 29 -8.84 -13.24 3.33
C PRO A 29 -10.01 -14.02 2.71
N LEU A 30 -10.98 -14.47 3.54
CA LEU A 30 -12.17 -15.18 3.06
C LEU A 30 -13.10 -14.25 2.29
N ILE A 31 -13.35 -13.05 2.81
CA ILE A 31 -14.13 -12.01 2.13
C ILE A 31 -13.51 -11.70 0.77
N GLU A 32 -12.19 -11.53 0.72
CA GLU A 32 -11.50 -11.21 -0.52
C GLU A 32 -11.60 -12.31 -1.57
N ARG A 33 -11.42 -13.57 -1.14
CA ARG A 33 -11.57 -14.74 -2.00
C ARG A 33 -12.97 -14.79 -2.62
N ASP A 34 -13.99 -14.61 -1.80
CA ASP A 34 -15.37 -14.77 -2.24
C ASP A 34 -15.87 -13.56 -3.04
N VAL A 35 -15.37 -12.35 -2.76
CA VAL A 35 -15.57 -11.19 -3.64
C VAL A 35 -14.89 -11.41 -5.00
N ALA A 36 -13.67 -11.94 -5.04
CA ALA A 36 -12.99 -12.27 -6.31
C ALA A 36 -13.74 -13.35 -7.10
N ARG A 37 -14.40 -14.29 -6.42
CA ARG A 37 -15.32 -15.26 -7.02
C ARG A 37 -16.55 -14.57 -7.62
N LEU A 38 -17.18 -13.63 -6.91
CA LEU A 38 -18.33 -12.89 -7.43
C LEU A 38 -18.02 -12.01 -8.64
N LYS A 39 -16.79 -11.48 -8.74
CA LYS A 39 -16.36 -10.76 -9.95
C LYS A 39 -16.34 -11.66 -11.21
N ARG A 40 -16.04 -12.95 -11.04
CA ARG A 40 -16.02 -13.93 -12.15
C ARG A 40 -17.39 -14.51 -12.45
N VAL A 41 -18.19 -14.74 -11.41
CA VAL A 41 -19.54 -15.29 -11.49
C VAL A 41 -20.47 -14.36 -10.72
N PRO A 42 -20.98 -13.30 -11.38
CA PRO A 42 -21.93 -12.38 -10.76
C PRO A 42 -23.17 -13.13 -10.28
N ASN A 43 -23.65 -12.80 -9.08
CA ASN A 43 -24.82 -13.41 -8.42
C ASN A 43 -24.64 -14.87 -7.95
N ASP A 44 -23.42 -15.36 -7.73
CA ASP A 44 -23.21 -16.63 -7.04
C ASP A 44 -23.78 -16.58 -5.60
N PRO A 45 -24.90 -17.26 -5.30
CA PRO A 45 -25.57 -17.12 -4.00
C PRO A 45 -24.73 -17.69 -2.86
N ALA A 46 -23.89 -18.68 -3.14
CA ALA A 46 -23.00 -19.26 -2.15
C ALA A 46 -21.90 -18.26 -1.77
N ALA A 47 -21.30 -17.58 -2.75
CA ALA A 47 -20.29 -16.57 -2.48
C ALA A 47 -20.87 -15.38 -1.70
N ILE A 48 -22.07 -14.90 -2.05
CA ILE A 48 -22.76 -13.83 -1.29
C ILE A 48 -23.01 -14.27 0.16
N ALA A 49 -23.45 -15.51 0.37
CA ALA A 49 -23.71 -16.03 1.71
C ALA A 49 -22.43 -16.16 2.56
N GLU A 50 -21.32 -16.59 1.97
CA GLU A 50 -20.03 -16.71 2.67
C GLU A 50 -19.46 -15.33 3.04
N ILE A 51 -19.51 -14.33 2.14
CA ILE A 51 -19.09 -12.96 2.47
C ILE A 51 -19.96 -12.39 3.59
N PHE A 52 -21.29 -12.57 3.50
CA PHE A 52 -22.22 -12.13 4.54
C PHE A 52 -21.86 -12.75 5.91
N ARG A 53 -21.59 -14.05 5.96
CA ARG A 53 -21.18 -14.75 7.19
C ARG A 53 -19.86 -14.22 7.76
N ALA A 54 -18.85 -14.03 6.91
CA ALA A 54 -17.56 -13.52 7.35
C ALA A 54 -17.68 -12.10 7.93
N VAL A 55 -18.42 -11.20 7.27
CA VAL A 55 -18.68 -9.84 7.79
C VAL A 55 -19.51 -9.88 9.08
N HIS A 56 -20.49 -10.78 9.17
CA HIS A 56 -21.29 -10.97 10.39
C HIS A 56 -20.42 -11.41 11.57
N ASN A 57 -19.49 -12.34 11.36
CA ASN A 57 -18.55 -12.78 12.39
C ASN A 57 -17.62 -11.66 12.82
N ILE A 58 -17.00 -10.93 11.87
CA ILE A 58 -16.17 -9.74 12.17
C ILE A 58 -16.93 -8.74 13.05
N LYS A 59 -18.20 -8.46 12.73
CA LYS A 59 -19.03 -7.56 13.55
C LYS A 59 -19.29 -8.14 14.95
N GLY A 60 -19.56 -9.45 15.04
CA GLY A 60 -19.76 -10.15 16.32
C GLY A 60 -18.52 -10.08 17.21
N ASP A 61 -17.36 -10.43 16.67
CA ASP A 61 -16.07 -10.42 17.37
C ASP A 61 -15.67 -9.00 17.79
N ALA A 62 -15.92 -8.01 16.92
CA ALA A 62 -15.74 -6.59 17.26
C ALA A 62 -16.62 -6.15 18.44
N ALA A 63 -17.89 -6.59 18.46
CA ALA A 63 -18.81 -6.25 19.54
C ALA A 63 -18.42 -6.92 20.86
N LEU A 64 -18.01 -8.19 20.82
CA LEU A 64 -17.52 -8.93 21.99
C LEU A 64 -16.24 -8.30 22.56
N SER A 65 -15.34 -7.89 21.66
CA SER A 65 -14.06 -7.26 21.99
C SER A 65 -14.16 -5.75 22.28
N LYS A 66 -15.39 -5.20 22.23
CA LYS A 66 -15.69 -3.77 22.45
C LYS A 66 -14.92 -2.82 21.51
N VAL A 67 -14.63 -3.27 20.29
CA VAL A 67 -14.00 -2.47 19.23
C VAL A 67 -15.10 -1.75 18.43
N GLU A 68 -15.64 -0.66 18.99
CA GLU A 68 -16.82 0.04 18.42
C GLU A 68 -16.60 0.53 16.98
N LEU A 69 -15.39 1.00 16.68
CA LEU A 69 -14.90 1.33 15.33
C LEU A 69 -15.20 0.20 14.32
N ALA A 70 -14.85 -1.03 14.67
CA ALA A 70 -14.97 -2.17 13.79
C ALA A 70 -16.44 -2.53 13.55
N VAL A 71 -17.29 -2.40 14.58
CA VAL A 71 -18.74 -2.54 14.44
C VAL A 71 -19.31 -1.50 13.48
N ALA A 72 -18.87 -0.24 13.58
CA ALA A 72 -19.34 0.85 12.71
C ALA A 72 -18.96 0.67 11.24
N ILE A 73 -17.86 -0.02 10.94
CA ILE A 73 -17.46 -0.35 9.56
C ILE A 73 -18.17 -1.62 9.07
N ALA A 74 -18.20 -2.68 9.88
CA ALA A 74 -18.74 -3.98 9.46
C ALA A 74 -20.27 -3.97 9.32
N HIS A 75 -20.99 -3.23 10.17
CA HIS A 75 -22.44 -3.25 10.17
C HIS A 75 -23.09 -2.75 8.86
N PRO A 76 -22.71 -1.59 8.29
CA PRO A 76 -23.28 -1.17 7.01
C PRO A 76 -22.92 -2.11 5.83
N ILE A 77 -21.74 -2.75 5.86
CA ILE A 77 -21.35 -3.75 4.86
C ILE A 77 -22.30 -4.96 4.94
N GLU A 78 -22.54 -5.48 6.15
CA GLU A 78 -23.48 -6.57 6.39
C GLU A 78 -24.90 -6.21 5.92
N THR A 79 -25.38 -5.00 6.22
CA THR A 79 -26.68 -4.50 5.76
C THR A 79 -26.77 -4.50 4.24
N THR A 80 -25.73 -3.99 3.56
CA THR A 80 -25.65 -3.97 2.09
C THR A 80 -25.67 -5.39 1.51
N LEU A 81 -24.91 -6.32 2.09
CA LEU A 81 -24.89 -7.73 1.68
C LEU A 81 -26.21 -8.45 1.97
N GLY A 82 -26.92 -8.07 3.03
CA GLY A 82 -28.25 -8.59 3.36
C GLY A 82 -29.28 -8.25 2.27
N ARG A 83 -29.25 -7.00 1.79
CA ARG A 83 -30.09 -6.52 0.67
C ARG A 83 -29.75 -7.18 -0.65
N LEU A 84 -28.45 -7.32 -0.94
CA LEU A 84 -27.95 -8.08 -2.08
C LEU A 84 -28.45 -9.54 -2.05
N ARG A 85 -28.37 -10.20 -0.89
CA ARG A 85 -28.86 -11.57 -0.69
C ARG A 85 -30.38 -11.67 -0.84
N ALA A 86 -31.13 -10.63 -0.49
CA ALA A 86 -32.57 -10.54 -0.70
C ALA A 86 -32.95 -10.27 -2.17
N GLY A 87 -31.97 -10.02 -3.05
CA GLY A 87 -32.19 -9.78 -4.47
C GLY A 87 -32.64 -8.36 -4.80
N GLU A 88 -32.40 -7.38 -3.92
CA GLU A 88 -32.80 -5.98 -4.15
C GLU A 88 -32.01 -5.32 -5.28
N PHE A 89 -30.75 -5.69 -5.47
CA PHE A 89 -29.87 -5.22 -6.55
C PHE A 89 -28.84 -6.31 -6.90
N VAL A 90 -28.07 -6.09 -7.97
CA VAL A 90 -27.07 -7.04 -8.49
C VAL A 90 -25.67 -6.65 -8.00
N PHE A 91 -24.82 -7.65 -7.79
CA PHE A 91 -23.42 -7.41 -7.44
C PHE A 91 -22.67 -6.72 -8.59
N SER A 92 -21.97 -5.63 -8.29
CA SER A 92 -21.19 -4.86 -9.26
C SER A 92 -19.70 -4.80 -8.91
N GLU A 93 -18.87 -4.45 -9.88
CA GLU A 93 -17.44 -4.22 -9.67
C GLU A 93 -17.17 -3.08 -8.67
N LEU A 94 -17.97 -2.00 -8.71
CA LEU A 94 -17.85 -0.87 -7.79
C LEU A 94 -18.24 -1.25 -6.37
N LEU A 95 -19.31 -2.04 -6.19
CA LEU A 95 -19.68 -2.59 -4.89
C LEU A 95 -18.59 -3.50 -4.33
N ALA A 96 -17.99 -4.33 -5.18
CA ALA A 96 -16.86 -5.15 -4.80
C ALA A 96 -15.70 -4.30 -4.26
N GLU A 97 -15.32 -3.24 -4.97
CA GLU A 97 -14.24 -2.34 -4.57
C GLU A 97 -14.55 -1.60 -3.26
N ALA A 98 -15.79 -1.16 -3.08
CA ALA A 98 -16.23 -0.50 -1.84
C ALA A 98 -16.14 -1.43 -0.61
N ILE A 99 -16.65 -2.67 -0.72
CA ILE A 99 -16.60 -3.66 0.37
C ILE A 99 -15.14 -3.96 0.73
N LEU A 100 -14.32 -4.17 -0.28
CA LEU A 100 -12.92 -4.51 -0.11
C LEU A 100 -12.11 -3.35 0.48
N LEU A 101 -12.32 -2.12 0.02
CA LEU A 101 -11.71 -0.92 0.61
C LEU A 101 -12.07 -0.78 2.09
N ALA A 102 -13.31 -1.09 2.46
CA ALA A 102 -13.75 -1.00 3.83
C ALA A 102 -13.09 -2.05 4.74
N VAL A 103 -12.95 -3.30 4.25
CA VAL A 103 -12.21 -4.35 4.96
C VAL A 103 -10.73 -3.97 5.10
N ASP A 104 -10.11 -3.45 4.04
CA ASP A 104 -8.70 -3.04 4.05
C ASP A 104 -8.46 -1.89 5.07
N ARG A 105 -9.38 -0.93 5.14
CA ARG A 105 -9.34 0.14 6.13
C ARG A 105 -9.58 -0.36 7.54
N LEU A 106 -10.40 -1.40 7.71
CA LEU A 106 -10.63 -2.04 9.00
C LEU A 106 -9.36 -2.75 9.50
N GLU A 107 -8.69 -3.55 8.66
CA GLU A 107 -7.39 -4.19 8.98
C GLU A 107 -6.36 -3.16 9.43
N LEU A 108 -6.21 -2.09 8.65
CA LEU A 108 -5.24 -1.04 8.92
C LEU A 108 -5.60 -0.26 10.20
N ALA A 109 -6.87 0.02 10.44
CA ALA A 109 -7.31 0.70 11.65
C ALA A 109 -7.09 -0.17 12.90
N ALA A 110 -7.42 -1.46 12.85
CA ALA A 110 -7.22 -2.39 13.96
C ALA A 110 -5.72 -2.51 14.33
N THR A 111 -4.86 -2.68 13.31
CA THR A 111 -3.40 -2.75 13.51
C THR A 111 -2.82 -1.42 14.02
N THR A 112 -3.28 -0.29 13.48
CA THR A 112 -2.82 1.05 13.90
C THR A 112 -3.21 1.33 15.34
N LEU A 113 -4.42 0.92 15.74
CA LEU A 113 -4.92 1.04 17.09
C LEU A 113 -4.17 0.14 18.08
N ALA A 114 -3.89 -1.11 17.71
CA ALA A 114 -3.10 -2.05 18.53
C ALA A 114 -1.66 -1.57 18.81
N ASN A 115 -1.14 -0.74 17.90
CA ASN A 115 0.16 -0.08 18.00
C ASN A 115 0.10 1.31 18.69
N GLY A 116 -1.06 1.75 19.17
CA GLY A 116 -1.22 3.02 19.88
C GLY A 116 -0.99 4.26 19.00
N LYS A 117 -1.26 4.15 17.69
CA LYS A 117 -1.07 5.24 16.72
C LYS A 117 -2.41 5.91 16.39
N SER A 118 -2.36 7.19 15.98
CA SER A 118 -3.56 7.96 15.56
C SER A 118 -4.16 7.40 14.26
N LEU A 119 -5.50 7.40 14.20
CA LEU A 119 -6.28 6.92 13.06
C LEU A 119 -6.68 8.04 12.08
N ASP A 120 -6.39 9.31 12.40
CA ASP A 120 -6.77 10.47 11.56
C ASP A 120 -6.44 10.31 10.08
N PRO A 121 -5.27 9.78 9.69
CA PRO A 121 -4.90 9.64 8.30
C PRO A 121 -5.78 8.65 7.49
N LEU A 122 -6.49 7.75 8.17
CA LEU A 122 -7.29 6.70 7.53
C LEU A 122 -8.63 7.19 6.98
N ARG A 123 -9.01 8.45 7.28
CA ARG A 123 -10.28 9.07 6.87
C ARG A 123 -11.51 8.23 7.21
N LEU A 124 -11.51 7.56 8.36
CA LEU A 124 -12.57 6.65 8.81
C LEU A 124 -13.97 7.30 8.88
N PRO A 125 -14.14 8.59 9.24
CA PRO A 125 -15.45 9.24 9.14
C PRO A 125 -16.02 9.29 7.72
N ALA A 126 -15.15 9.52 6.71
CA ALA A 126 -15.57 9.52 5.30
C ALA A 126 -15.95 8.11 4.82
N LEU A 127 -15.20 7.10 5.27
CA LEU A 127 -15.50 5.69 5.00
C LEU A 127 -16.85 5.29 5.59
N VAL A 128 -17.04 5.44 6.90
CA VAL A 128 -18.28 5.05 7.60
C VAL A 128 -19.48 5.78 7.03
N GLY A 129 -19.39 7.11 6.84
CA GLY A 129 -20.48 7.87 6.24
C GLY A 129 -20.81 7.46 4.81
N GLY A 130 -19.81 7.03 4.02
CA GLY A 130 -20.05 6.46 2.69
C GLY A 130 -20.71 5.07 2.73
N LEU A 131 -20.31 4.23 3.67
CA LEU A 131 -20.86 2.90 3.86
C LEU A 131 -22.32 2.95 4.34
N GLU A 132 -22.64 3.89 5.23
CA GLU A 132 -24.01 4.14 5.68
C GLU A 132 -24.91 4.59 4.50
N ARG A 133 -24.43 5.49 3.63
CA ARG A 133 -25.18 5.88 2.43
C ARG A 133 -25.36 4.70 1.47
N LEU A 134 -24.32 3.89 1.26
CA LEU A 134 -24.40 2.70 0.43
C LEU A 134 -25.44 1.69 0.97
N ALA A 135 -25.45 1.47 2.28
CA ALA A 135 -26.40 0.57 2.94
C ALA A 135 -27.86 1.03 2.79
N LEU A 136 -28.10 2.34 2.70
CA LEU A 136 -29.42 2.95 2.55
C LEU A 136 -29.77 3.31 1.10
N ALA A 137 -28.86 3.08 0.14
CA ALA A 137 -29.04 3.51 -1.23
C ALA A 137 -30.22 2.80 -1.90
N GLU A 138 -30.97 3.52 -2.74
CA GLU A 138 -31.92 2.89 -3.66
C GLU A 138 -31.18 1.91 -4.60
N PRO A 139 -31.78 0.78 -5.02
CA PRO A 139 -31.12 -0.23 -5.85
C PRO A 139 -30.36 0.32 -7.07
N GLY A 140 -30.91 1.33 -7.75
CA GLY A 140 -30.28 1.98 -8.91
C GLY A 140 -29.18 2.99 -8.61
N ALA A 141 -28.97 3.35 -7.34
CA ALA A 141 -27.95 4.30 -6.88
C ALA A 141 -26.73 3.63 -6.23
N THR A 142 -26.77 2.31 -6.01
CA THR A 142 -25.71 1.52 -5.35
C THR A 142 -24.31 1.81 -5.92
N ASP A 143 -24.16 1.78 -7.24
CA ASP A 143 -22.87 2.01 -7.92
C ASP A 143 -22.38 3.46 -7.77
N ALA A 144 -23.30 4.42 -7.77
CA ALA A 144 -22.97 5.83 -7.59
C ALA A 144 -22.46 6.09 -6.15
N GLU A 145 -23.13 5.53 -5.15
CA GLU A 145 -22.69 5.64 -3.75
C GLU A 145 -21.39 4.87 -3.48
N ALA A 146 -21.19 3.70 -4.10
CA ALA A 146 -19.94 2.97 -4.03
C ALA A 146 -18.77 3.78 -4.62
N SER A 147 -18.96 4.38 -5.80
CA SER A 147 -17.97 5.26 -6.41
C SER A 147 -17.68 6.49 -5.54
N ALA A 148 -18.70 7.12 -4.97
CA ALA A 148 -18.55 8.29 -4.11
C ALA A 148 -17.80 7.96 -2.81
N LEU A 149 -18.05 6.79 -2.23
CA LEU A 149 -17.28 6.26 -1.08
C LEU A 149 -15.80 6.07 -1.44
N ILE A 150 -15.51 5.44 -2.58
CA ILE A 150 -14.13 5.18 -3.00
C ILE A 150 -13.40 6.52 -3.19
N GLU A 151 -14.03 7.48 -3.87
CA GLU A 151 -13.46 8.82 -4.09
C GLU A 151 -13.26 9.58 -2.77
N ALA A 152 -14.22 9.51 -1.84
CA ALA A 152 -14.12 10.17 -0.55
C ALA A 152 -12.98 9.62 0.32
N VAL A 153 -12.64 8.33 0.20
CA VAL A 153 -11.61 7.68 1.03
C VAL A 153 -10.23 7.69 0.36
N THR A 154 -10.18 7.56 -0.96
CA THR A 154 -8.92 7.43 -1.71
C THR A 154 -8.49 8.73 -2.39
N GLY A 155 -9.43 9.62 -2.73
CA GLY A 155 -9.21 10.77 -3.61
C GLY A 155 -9.19 10.43 -5.10
N PHE A 156 -9.67 9.23 -5.49
CA PHE A 156 -9.72 8.73 -6.86
C PHE A 156 -11.12 8.24 -7.22
N ARG A 157 -11.57 8.56 -8.44
CA ARG A 157 -12.82 8.05 -8.98
C ARG A 157 -12.57 6.67 -9.59
N ALA A 158 -13.21 5.64 -9.06
CA ALA A 158 -13.19 4.32 -9.68
C ALA A 158 -13.95 4.37 -11.03
N SER A 159 -13.28 3.99 -12.12
CA SER A 159 -13.91 3.78 -13.43
C SER A 159 -13.87 2.29 -13.75
N ALA A 160 -14.95 1.76 -14.33
CA ALA A 160 -15.08 0.35 -14.73
C ALA A 160 -14.09 -0.09 -15.84
N ALA A 161 -13.26 0.82 -16.35
CA ALA A 161 -12.22 0.48 -17.31
C ALA A 161 -11.05 -0.20 -16.61
N THR A 162 -10.55 -1.29 -17.20
CA THR A 162 -9.29 -1.93 -16.82
C THR A 162 -8.10 -1.14 -17.36
N PRO A 163 -7.25 -0.51 -16.52
CA PRO A 163 -6.01 0.08 -16.98
C PRO A 163 -5.11 -0.92 -17.67
N ASN A 164 -4.63 -0.54 -18.85
CA ASN A 164 -3.64 -1.28 -19.60
C ASN A 164 -2.24 -0.76 -19.22
N LEU A 165 -1.72 -1.12 -18.04
CA LEU A 165 -0.29 -0.97 -17.80
C LEU A 165 0.41 -2.12 -18.50
N GLY A 166 0.56 -1.95 -19.81
CA GLY A 166 1.31 -2.83 -20.67
C GLY A 166 2.72 -3.03 -20.14
N SER A 167 3.22 -4.25 -20.30
CA SER A 167 4.64 -4.56 -20.32
C SER A 167 5.24 -4.00 -21.61
N ASP A 168 5.24 -2.68 -21.78
CA ASP A 168 5.81 -2.11 -22.99
C ASP A 168 7.33 -2.07 -22.88
N ALA A 169 7.92 -2.75 -23.85
CA ALA A 169 9.34 -2.98 -24.01
C ALA A 169 10.13 -1.67 -23.90
N ALA A 170 11.31 -1.80 -23.29
CA ALA A 170 12.31 -0.74 -23.20
C ALA A 170 12.52 -0.05 -24.56
N ALA A 171 12.18 1.24 -24.64
CA ALA A 171 12.57 2.08 -25.76
C ALA A 171 14.11 2.29 -25.72
N PRO A 172 14.83 2.08 -26.83
CA PRO A 172 16.28 2.28 -26.87
C PRO A 172 16.59 3.77 -27.01
N PHE A 173 17.38 4.32 -26.07
CA PHE A 173 17.94 5.66 -26.19
C PHE A 173 19.42 5.61 -26.59
N ALA A 174 19.76 6.50 -27.51
CA ALA A 174 21.06 6.68 -28.13
C ALA A 174 22.16 7.03 -27.11
N THR A 175 23.28 6.34 -27.25
CA THR A 175 24.47 6.45 -26.40
C THR A 175 25.33 7.66 -26.77
N ALA A 176 25.47 8.60 -25.83
CA ALA A 176 26.67 9.42 -25.71
C ALA A 176 27.51 8.82 -24.56
N ARG A 177 28.76 8.42 -24.85
CA ARG A 177 29.68 7.84 -23.85
C ARG A 177 30.07 8.90 -22.82
N VAL A 178 29.56 8.74 -21.60
CA VAL A 178 29.99 9.45 -20.39
C VAL A 178 30.41 8.40 -19.36
N ALA A 179 31.49 8.65 -18.62
CA ALA A 179 32.14 7.70 -17.70
C ALA A 179 31.22 7.10 -16.61
N GLY A 180 30.03 7.67 -16.35
CA GLY A 180 29.03 7.11 -15.42
C GLY A 180 28.08 6.07 -16.03
N THR A 181 28.12 5.84 -17.35
CA THR A 181 27.21 4.88 -18.02
C THR A 181 27.54 3.41 -17.77
N ASP A 182 28.82 3.09 -17.51
CA ASP A 182 29.23 1.72 -17.21
C ASP A 182 28.89 1.33 -15.77
N ASP A 183 29.05 2.24 -14.81
CA ASP A 183 28.64 2.04 -13.41
C ASP A 183 27.14 1.79 -13.28
N LEU A 184 26.31 2.62 -13.91
CA LEU A 184 24.85 2.45 -13.90
C LEU A 184 24.42 1.12 -14.53
N ARG A 185 25.13 0.66 -15.57
CA ARG A 185 24.89 -0.67 -16.17
C ARG A 185 25.21 -1.78 -15.17
N PHE A 186 26.34 -1.67 -14.49
CA PHE A 186 26.74 -2.62 -13.45
C PHE A 186 25.75 -2.65 -12.27
N PHE A 187 25.31 -1.48 -11.79
CA PHE A 187 24.32 -1.39 -10.71
C PHE A 187 22.99 -2.03 -11.11
N ARG A 188 22.53 -1.78 -12.34
CA ARG A 188 21.33 -2.40 -12.88
C ARG A 188 21.47 -3.92 -12.93
N GLU A 189 22.62 -4.44 -13.37
CA GLU A 189 22.86 -5.89 -13.39
C GLU A 189 22.80 -6.49 -11.99
N LEU A 190 23.39 -5.83 -10.99
CA LEU A 190 23.32 -6.28 -9.60
C LEU A 190 21.88 -6.25 -9.04
N ALA A 191 21.12 -5.21 -9.35
CA ALA A 191 19.71 -5.10 -9.00
C ALA A 191 18.88 -6.24 -9.61
N LEU A 192 19.13 -6.58 -10.87
CA LEU A 192 18.44 -7.70 -11.55
C LEU A 192 18.85 -9.06 -10.96
N ARG A 193 20.09 -9.22 -10.49
CA ARG A 193 20.51 -10.43 -9.76
C ARG A 193 19.80 -10.55 -8.42
N PHE A 194 19.68 -9.45 -7.68
CA PHE A 194 18.86 -9.39 -6.47
C PHE A 194 17.39 -9.75 -6.78
N GLU A 195 16.79 -9.14 -7.80
CA GLU A 195 15.42 -9.40 -8.24
C GLU A 195 15.20 -10.89 -8.51
N SER A 196 16.16 -11.55 -9.19
CA SER A 196 16.05 -12.96 -9.57
C SER A 196 15.96 -13.96 -8.39
N ARG A 197 16.27 -13.53 -7.17
CA ARG A 197 16.15 -14.36 -5.96
C ARG A 197 14.71 -14.53 -5.48
N SER A 198 13.75 -13.75 -5.99
CA SER A 198 12.33 -13.90 -5.66
C SER A 198 11.44 -13.75 -6.90
N PRO A 199 10.60 -14.75 -7.23
CA PRO A 199 9.62 -14.62 -8.30
C PRO A 199 8.67 -13.42 -8.13
N LEU A 200 8.41 -13.00 -6.88
CA LEU A 200 7.56 -11.86 -6.56
C LEU A 200 8.17 -10.53 -7.04
N PHE A 201 9.50 -10.43 -7.12
CA PHE A 201 10.17 -9.20 -7.49
C PHE A 201 10.22 -8.97 -9.01
N LYS A 202 9.71 -9.87 -9.85
CA LYS A 202 9.80 -9.76 -11.31
C LYS A 202 9.32 -8.38 -11.82
N GLY A 203 10.22 -7.66 -12.49
CA GLY A 203 10.00 -6.32 -13.06
C GLY A 203 9.95 -5.19 -12.03
N ARG A 204 10.24 -5.45 -10.75
CA ARG A 204 10.25 -4.46 -9.66
C ARG A 204 11.23 -3.34 -9.95
N THR A 205 12.45 -3.67 -10.34
CA THR A 205 13.49 -2.65 -10.58
C THR A 205 13.06 -1.65 -11.65
N SER A 206 12.45 -2.13 -12.75
CA SER A 206 11.98 -1.24 -13.82
C SER A 206 10.79 -0.39 -13.40
N ARG A 207 9.87 -0.92 -12.59
CA ARG A 207 8.72 -0.16 -12.07
C ARG A 207 9.17 0.94 -11.12
N LEU A 208 10.03 0.62 -10.14
CA LEU A 208 10.59 1.60 -9.20
C LEU A 208 11.30 2.72 -9.95
N LEU A 209 12.18 2.38 -10.90
CA LEU A 209 12.93 3.38 -11.66
C LEU A 209 12.02 4.32 -12.45
N ARG A 210 11.00 3.76 -13.11
CA ARG A 210 10.02 4.54 -13.86
C ARG A 210 9.28 5.50 -12.93
N LEU A 211 8.70 4.98 -11.86
CA LEU A 211 7.94 5.79 -10.88
C LEU A 211 8.80 6.87 -10.26
N SER A 212 10.04 6.55 -9.86
CA SER A 212 10.95 7.53 -9.28
C SER A 212 11.32 8.64 -10.26
N ARG A 213 11.63 8.30 -11.52
CA ARG A 213 11.97 9.28 -12.55
C ARG A 213 10.78 10.18 -12.89
N GLU A 214 9.62 9.60 -13.14
CA GLU A 214 8.41 10.37 -13.47
C GLU A 214 7.98 11.26 -12.31
N THR A 215 8.12 10.77 -11.07
CA THR A 215 7.80 11.57 -9.86
C THR A 215 8.77 12.73 -9.70
N ASN A 216 10.07 12.49 -9.90
CA ASN A 216 11.08 13.55 -9.91
C ASN A 216 10.79 14.58 -11.01
N GLN A 217 10.40 14.14 -12.21
CA GLN A 217 10.01 15.02 -13.31
C GLN A 217 8.78 15.86 -13.00
N ALA A 218 7.74 15.26 -12.43
CA ALA A 218 6.52 15.97 -12.01
C ALA A 218 6.81 17.03 -10.93
N ALA A 219 7.83 16.82 -10.11
CA ALA A 219 8.30 17.78 -9.11
C ALA A 219 9.28 18.84 -9.65
N GLY A 220 9.56 18.88 -10.96
CA GLY A 220 10.48 19.84 -11.57
C GLY A 220 11.95 19.42 -11.60
N GLN A 221 12.22 18.11 -11.47
CA GLN A 221 13.55 17.48 -11.51
C GLN A 221 14.57 18.01 -10.48
N PRO A 222 14.23 18.14 -9.18
CA PRO A 222 15.17 18.63 -8.18
C PRO A 222 16.30 17.64 -7.84
N ILE A 223 16.17 16.36 -8.19
CA ILE A 223 17.18 15.31 -7.91
C ILE A 223 17.93 14.96 -9.20
N ASP A 224 19.26 14.85 -9.13
CA ASP A 224 20.07 14.36 -10.25
C ASP A 224 19.61 12.97 -10.70
N GLN A 225 19.36 12.83 -12.00
CA GLN A 225 18.77 11.60 -12.54
C GLN A 225 19.70 10.40 -12.45
N GLY A 226 21.02 10.60 -12.57
CA GLY A 226 22.01 9.53 -12.43
C GLY A 226 22.06 9.03 -10.99
N GLN A 227 22.14 9.94 -10.01
CA GLN A 227 22.13 9.59 -8.58
C GLN A 227 20.85 8.86 -8.19
N LEU A 228 19.69 9.34 -8.66
CA LEU A 228 18.40 8.70 -8.37
C LEU A 228 18.32 7.30 -8.97
N GLU A 229 18.80 7.10 -10.19
CA GLU A 229 18.82 5.79 -10.84
C GLU A 229 19.76 4.81 -10.12
N ALA A 230 20.97 5.24 -9.77
CA ALA A 230 21.90 4.42 -8.99
C ALA A 230 21.30 4.02 -7.64
N ALA A 231 20.64 4.97 -6.95
CA ALA A 231 19.98 4.70 -5.68
C ALA A 231 18.83 3.69 -5.82
N VAL A 232 17.98 3.83 -6.85
CA VAL A 232 16.93 2.85 -7.13
C VAL A 232 17.51 1.46 -7.38
N TYR A 233 18.61 1.34 -8.11
CA TYR A 233 19.22 0.03 -8.34
C TYR A 233 19.81 -0.59 -7.07
N LEU A 234 20.38 0.20 -6.17
CA LEU A 234 21.17 -0.33 -5.05
C LEU A 234 20.51 -0.24 -3.66
N HIS A 235 19.37 0.43 -3.49
CA HIS A 235 18.75 0.62 -2.17
C HIS A 235 18.58 -0.68 -1.38
N ASP A 236 18.15 -1.74 -2.06
CA ASP A 236 17.86 -3.05 -1.48
C ASP A 236 18.97 -4.09 -1.64
N VAL A 237 20.01 -3.79 -2.42
CA VAL A 237 21.09 -4.75 -2.70
C VAL A 237 21.83 -5.15 -1.43
N GLY A 238 21.80 -4.32 -0.38
CA GLY A 238 22.31 -4.66 0.95
C GLY A 238 21.69 -5.93 1.53
N MET A 239 20.44 -6.27 1.18
CA MET A 239 19.78 -7.50 1.64
C MET A 239 20.47 -8.77 1.12
N MET A 240 21.21 -8.70 0.00
CA MET A 240 21.94 -9.86 -0.52
C MET A 240 23.05 -10.36 0.43
N PHE A 241 23.48 -9.53 1.38
CA PHE A 241 24.50 -9.84 2.38
C PHE A 241 23.90 -10.34 3.70
N LEU A 242 22.58 -10.39 3.80
CA LEU A 242 21.85 -10.93 4.95
C LEU A 242 21.50 -12.41 4.69
N PRO A 243 21.30 -13.22 5.74
CA PRO A 243 20.77 -14.57 5.58
C PRO A 243 19.45 -14.55 4.80
N GLU A 244 19.25 -15.48 3.86
CA GLU A 244 18.00 -15.56 3.09
C GLU A 244 16.78 -15.69 4.01
N SER A 245 16.92 -16.39 5.13
CA SER A 245 15.88 -16.53 6.16
C SER A 245 15.48 -15.21 6.83
N ALA A 246 16.24 -14.14 6.68
CA ALA A 246 15.93 -12.83 7.29
C ALA A 246 15.05 -11.96 6.37
N TRP A 247 15.05 -12.18 5.05
CA TRP A 247 14.33 -11.31 4.10
C TRP A 247 13.46 -12.05 3.07
N LEU A 248 13.64 -13.37 2.89
CA LEU A 248 12.74 -14.24 2.10
C LEU A 248 11.74 -15.02 2.97
N LYS A 249 11.68 -14.75 4.27
CA LYS A 249 10.79 -15.46 5.21
C LYS A 249 9.34 -15.08 5.00
N VAL A 250 8.48 -16.10 4.93
CA VAL A 250 7.03 -15.94 4.96
C VAL A 250 6.58 -16.01 6.43
N GLY A 251 6.12 -14.89 6.98
CA GLY A 251 5.64 -14.78 8.37
C GLY A 251 6.38 -13.70 9.18
N HIS A 252 6.16 -13.70 10.49
CA HIS A 252 6.73 -12.69 11.39
C HIS A 252 8.26 -12.83 11.54
N LEU A 253 8.96 -11.70 11.45
CA LEU A 253 10.38 -11.60 11.77
C LEU A 253 10.56 -11.47 13.28
N SER A 254 11.54 -12.19 13.83
CA SER A 254 12.00 -11.99 15.21
C SER A 254 12.69 -10.63 15.35
N ALA A 255 12.83 -10.15 16.58
CA ALA A 255 13.53 -8.89 16.84
C ALA A 255 14.98 -8.88 16.32
N GLY A 256 15.66 -10.02 16.34
CA GLY A 256 17.01 -10.19 15.77
C GLY A 256 17.01 -10.09 14.24
N GLU A 257 16.14 -10.84 13.57
CA GLU A 257 16.01 -10.81 12.10
C GLU A 257 15.61 -9.41 11.62
N LEU A 258 14.73 -8.71 12.34
CA LEU A 258 14.34 -7.34 12.02
C LEU A 258 15.50 -6.36 12.17
N LYS A 259 16.36 -6.54 13.18
CA LYS A 259 17.56 -5.73 13.38
C LYS A 259 18.53 -5.91 12.22
N ASP A 260 18.76 -7.15 11.79
CA ASP A 260 19.65 -7.47 10.67
C ASP A 260 19.10 -6.90 9.36
N LEU A 261 17.79 -7.05 9.12
CA LEU A 261 17.12 -6.47 7.97
C LEU A 261 17.29 -4.95 7.91
N ARG A 262 17.19 -4.25 9.04
CA ARG A 262 17.34 -2.78 9.11
C ARG A 262 18.76 -2.28 8.82
N ALA A 263 19.76 -3.16 8.75
CA ALA A 263 21.12 -2.79 8.38
C ALA A 263 21.35 -2.66 6.87
N HIS A 264 20.45 -3.21 6.03
CA HIS A 264 20.64 -3.22 4.57
C HIS A 264 20.84 -1.82 3.93
N PRO A 265 20.22 -0.71 4.41
CA PRO A 265 20.45 0.60 3.81
C PRO A 265 21.90 1.05 3.96
N GLU A 266 22.52 0.80 5.12
CA GLU A 266 23.93 1.16 5.34
C GLU A 266 24.87 0.29 4.52
N ILE A 267 24.55 -1.00 4.38
CA ILE A 267 25.33 -1.93 3.55
C ILE A 267 25.29 -1.47 2.09
N GLY A 268 24.09 -1.18 1.56
CA GLY A 268 23.91 -0.70 0.18
C GLY A 268 24.60 0.64 -0.06
N ALA A 269 24.45 1.60 0.87
CA ALA A 269 25.14 2.89 0.79
C ALA A 269 26.66 2.73 0.83
N GLY A 270 27.17 1.84 1.67
CA GLY A 270 28.60 1.55 1.76
C GLY A 270 29.21 1.04 0.45
N LEU A 271 28.44 0.34 -0.39
CA LEU A 271 28.91 -0.05 -1.73
C LEU A 271 29.13 1.18 -2.62
N LEU A 272 28.17 2.11 -2.60
CA LEU A 272 28.23 3.35 -3.38
C LEU A 272 29.34 4.29 -2.92
N THR A 273 29.57 4.44 -1.62
CA THR A 273 30.64 5.31 -1.10
C THR A 273 32.06 4.89 -1.50
N ARG A 274 32.23 3.65 -1.98
CA ARG A 274 33.52 3.15 -2.48
C ARG A 274 33.79 3.53 -3.94
N MET A 275 32.81 4.14 -4.60
CA MET A 275 32.88 4.53 -6.01
C MET A 275 32.76 6.06 -6.12
N GLN A 276 33.70 6.66 -6.83
CA GLN A 276 33.74 8.12 -6.96
C GLN A 276 32.53 8.66 -7.72
N GLY A 277 31.90 9.72 -7.21
CA GLY A 277 30.82 10.42 -7.89
C GLY A 277 29.42 9.87 -7.59
N TRP A 278 29.27 8.95 -6.63
CA TRP A 278 27.98 8.39 -6.23
C TRP A 278 27.56 8.76 -4.80
N ASP A 279 28.11 9.83 -4.24
CA ASP A 279 27.82 10.29 -2.87
C ASP A 279 26.34 10.60 -2.66
N GLY A 280 25.68 11.21 -3.66
CA GLY A 280 24.26 11.50 -3.62
C GLY A 280 23.40 10.23 -3.57
N ALA A 281 23.73 9.23 -4.39
CA ALA A 281 23.07 7.94 -4.41
C ALA A 281 23.29 7.19 -3.09
N ALA A 282 24.51 7.23 -2.55
CA ALA A 282 24.83 6.62 -1.26
C ALA A 282 23.98 7.25 -0.14
N GLU A 283 23.84 8.57 -0.14
CA GLU A 283 22.99 9.28 0.82
C GLU A 283 21.52 8.90 0.68
N ILE A 284 20.99 8.84 -0.55
CA ILE A 284 19.61 8.40 -0.83
C ILE A 284 19.38 6.98 -0.28
N VAL A 285 20.28 6.05 -0.60
CA VAL A 285 20.19 4.66 -0.14
C VAL A 285 20.28 4.57 1.37
N ALA A 286 21.18 5.30 2.03
CA ALA A 286 21.33 5.25 3.49
C ALA A 286 20.08 5.75 4.23
N GLN A 287 19.27 6.60 3.60
CA GLN A 287 18.18 7.32 4.26
C GLN A 287 16.78 6.92 3.76
N HIS A 288 16.63 6.01 2.79
CA HIS A 288 15.33 5.72 2.17
C HIS A 288 14.28 5.09 3.10
N HIS A 289 14.70 4.60 4.27
CA HIS A 289 13.80 4.12 5.34
C HIS A 289 13.74 5.06 6.57
N GLU A 290 14.38 6.22 6.49
CA GLU A 290 14.23 7.28 7.49
C GLU A 290 12.85 7.93 7.36
N LYS A 291 12.31 8.41 8.47
CA LYS A 291 10.96 9.00 8.53
C LYS A 291 11.04 10.39 9.14
N PRO A 292 10.28 11.38 8.65
CA PRO A 292 10.33 12.75 9.18
C PRO A 292 10.08 12.85 10.69
N ASP A 293 9.34 11.90 11.27
CA ASP A 293 9.04 11.83 12.71
C ASP A 293 10.14 11.17 13.57
N GLY A 294 11.25 10.74 12.96
CA GLY A 294 12.35 10.06 13.65
C GLY A 294 12.11 8.58 13.96
N SER A 295 10.97 8.01 13.59
CA SER A 295 10.66 6.58 13.81
C SER A 295 11.27 5.63 12.77
N GLY A 296 12.02 6.19 11.82
CA GLY A 296 12.71 5.46 10.76
C GLY A 296 14.01 4.79 11.20
N TYR A 297 14.74 4.24 10.24
CA TYR A 297 16.03 3.57 10.44
C TYR A 297 16.92 3.82 9.21
N PRO A 298 18.25 3.64 9.31
CA PRO A 298 19.04 3.09 10.41
C PRO A 298 19.41 4.08 11.53
N ARG A 299 19.43 5.39 11.25
CA ARG A 299 19.92 6.44 12.17
C ARG A 299 18.81 7.15 12.93
N GLY A 300 17.54 6.98 12.56
CA GLY A 300 16.41 7.59 13.26
C GLY A 300 16.37 9.11 13.08
N LEU A 301 16.62 9.59 11.86
CA LEU A 301 16.69 11.01 11.54
C LEU A 301 15.32 11.66 11.67
N SER A 302 15.20 12.73 12.46
CA SER A 302 13.96 13.49 12.66
C SER A 302 13.86 14.75 11.77
N GLY A 303 14.43 14.68 10.56
CA GLY A 303 14.60 15.81 9.65
C GLY A 303 15.94 15.75 8.89
N GLY A 304 16.14 16.65 7.93
CA GLY A 304 17.37 16.66 7.12
C GLY A 304 17.53 15.46 6.17
N ILE A 305 16.49 14.67 5.99
CA ILE A 305 16.44 13.56 5.03
C ILE A 305 16.54 14.14 3.61
N CYS A 306 17.47 13.63 2.82
CA CYS A 306 17.72 14.14 1.47
C CYS A 306 16.49 13.95 0.57
N ALA A 307 16.34 14.82 -0.44
CA ALA A 307 15.16 14.84 -1.28
C ALA A 307 14.93 13.50 -2.01
N GLY A 308 16.01 12.87 -2.49
CA GLY A 308 15.91 11.57 -3.17
C GLY A 308 15.50 10.43 -2.25
N ALA A 309 15.92 10.42 -0.98
CA ALA A 309 15.48 9.43 -0.01
C ALA A 309 13.98 9.56 0.29
N ARG A 310 13.49 10.79 0.47
CA ARG A 310 12.05 11.06 0.66
C ARG A 310 11.20 10.62 -0.52
N LEU A 311 11.68 10.84 -1.75
CA LEU A 311 11.03 10.34 -2.95
C LEU A 311 11.05 8.81 -2.98
N LEU A 312 12.22 8.18 -2.79
CA LEU A 312 12.38 6.73 -2.89
C LEU A 312 11.55 6.00 -1.83
N ALA A 313 11.44 6.55 -0.62
CA ALA A 313 10.62 6.00 0.46
C ALA A 313 9.15 5.80 0.05
N ILE A 314 8.56 6.78 -0.65
CA ILE A 314 7.16 6.69 -1.11
C ILE A 314 7.03 5.63 -2.21
N VAL A 315 7.95 5.64 -3.17
CA VAL A 315 7.93 4.71 -4.31
C VAL A 315 8.15 3.27 -3.86
N ASP A 316 9.07 3.04 -2.92
CA ASP A 316 9.33 1.72 -2.35
C ASP A 316 8.16 1.23 -1.49
N ALA A 317 7.58 2.09 -0.64
CA ALA A 317 6.41 1.73 0.14
C ALA A 317 5.21 1.35 -0.77
N PHE A 318 4.98 2.11 -1.84
CA PHE A 318 3.96 1.77 -2.83
C PHE A 318 4.20 0.39 -3.44
N GLU A 319 5.43 0.08 -3.86
CA GLU A 319 5.76 -1.23 -4.43
C GLU A 319 5.61 -2.36 -3.41
N ALA A 320 5.99 -2.15 -2.15
CA ALA A 320 5.80 -3.13 -1.08
C ALA A 320 4.30 -3.46 -0.87
N VAL A 321 3.43 -2.45 -0.88
CA VAL A 321 1.97 -2.65 -0.79
C VAL A 321 1.45 -3.37 -2.04
N MET A 322 1.89 -2.96 -3.24
CA MET A 322 1.55 -3.64 -4.49
C MET A 322 1.91 -5.13 -4.47
N LEU A 323 3.09 -5.48 -3.97
CA LEU A 323 3.56 -6.86 -3.84
C LEU A 323 2.72 -7.66 -2.84
N LYS A 324 2.42 -7.08 -1.67
CA LYS A 324 1.55 -7.72 -0.65
C LYS A 324 0.19 -8.11 -1.21
N HIS A 325 -0.30 -7.36 -2.20
CA HIS A 325 -1.63 -7.54 -2.79
C HIS A 325 -1.62 -8.07 -4.23
N ILE A 326 -0.48 -8.55 -4.75
CA ILE A 326 -0.32 -8.92 -6.17
C ILE A 326 -1.36 -9.94 -6.68
N HIS A 327 -1.83 -10.83 -5.81
CA HIS A 327 -2.84 -11.84 -6.14
C HIS A 327 -4.28 -11.29 -6.23
N ARG A 328 -4.51 -10.03 -5.83
CA ARG A 328 -5.84 -9.42 -5.63
C ARG A 328 -6.33 -8.57 -6.81
N GLY A 329 -5.61 -8.61 -7.93
CA GLY A 329 -5.90 -7.82 -9.14
C GLY A 329 -5.17 -6.46 -9.14
N ARG A 330 -4.66 -6.08 -10.31
CA ARG A 330 -3.67 -5.02 -10.47
C ARG A 330 -4.20 -3.63 -10.11
N ASN A 331 -5.38 -3.25 -10.62
CA ASN A 331 -5.97 -1.92 -10.39
C ASN A 331 -6.34 -1.70 -8.92
N ARG A 332 -6.83 -2.76 -8.26
CA ARG A 332 -7.15 -2.74 -6.84
C ARG A 332 -5.92 -2.56 -5.97
N SER A 333 -4.84 -3.28 -6.30
CA SER A 333 -3.55 -3.14 -5.60
C SER A 333 -3.05 -1.70 -5.69
N VAL A 334 -3.23 -1.05 -6.85
CA VAL A 334 -2.84 0.35 -7.04
C VAL A 334 -3.70 1.30 -6.19
N LEU A 335 -5.03 1.19 -6.24
CA LEU A 335 -5.91 2.04 -5.42
C LEU A 335 -5.62 1.90 -3.92
N ARG A 336 -5.37 0.66 -3.45
CA ARG A 336 -5.00 0.40 -2.06
C ARG A 336 -3.64 1.00 -1.71
N ALA A 337 -2.61 0.77 -2.54
CA ALA A 337 -1.28 1.31 -2.31
C ALA A 337 -1.29 2.83 -2.22
N ILE A 338 -2.08 3.52 -3.05
CA ILE A 338 -2.25 4.97 -2.93
C ILE A 338 -2.98 5.33 -1.63
N ALA A 339 -4.06 4.62 -1.29
CA ALA A 339 -4.85 4.89 -0.10
C ALA A 339 -4.04 4.69 1.19
N GLU A 340 -3.13 3.72 1.21
CA GLU A 340 -2.18 3.47 2.31
C GLU A 340 -1.08 4.54 2.37
N VAL A 341 -0.47 4.90 1.23
CA VAL A 341 0.52 5.97 1.16
C VAL A 341 -0.07 7.32 1.61
N ASN A 342 -1.28 7.66 1.16
CA ASN A 342 -1.96 8.89 1.55
C ASN A 342 -2.39 8.86 3.03
N ALA A 343 -2.70 7.69 3.58
CA ALA A 343 -2.98 7.54 5.02
C ALA A 343 -1.71 7.51 5.89
N CYS A 344 -0.55 7.81 5.33
CA CYS A 344 0.71 7.84 6.03
C CYS A 344 1.36 9.23 5.94
N GLU A 345 0.57 10.30 6.04
CA GLU A 345 1.04 11.70 5.90
C GLU A 345 2.21 12.06 6.83
N LYS A 346 2.35 11.37 7.98
CA LYS A 346 3.47 11.56 8.92
C LYS A 346 4.73 10.76 8.56
N GLN A 347 4.58 9.70 7.77
CA GLN A 347 5.68 8.83 7.34
C GLN A 347 6.37 9.34 6.09
N PHE A 348 5.65 10.09 5.25
CA PHE A 348 6.14 10.55 3.95
C PHE A 348 6.17 12.08 3.87
N ALA A 349 7.09 12.59 3.07
CA ALA A 349 7.27 14.02 2.92
C ALA A 349 6.17 14.61 2.02
N PRO A 350 5.34 15.57 2.50
CA PRO A 350 4.15 16.04 1.81
C PRO A 350 4.42 16.57 0.39
N GLU A 351 5.58 17.19 0.16
CA GLU A 351 5.98 17.74 -1.14
C GLU A 351 6.13 16.68 -2.23
N TRP A 352 6.32 15.41 -1.86
CA TRP A 352 6.46 14.30 -2.82
C TRP A 352 5.15 13.53 -3.05
N ILE A 353 4.16 13.67 -2.16
CA ILE A 353 2.86 12.98 -2.28
C ILE A 353 2.10 13.45 -3.53
N ALA A 354 2.01 14.77 -3.76
CA ALA A 354 1.26 15.30 -4.89
C ALA A 354 1.88 14.94 -6.26
N PRO A 355 3.20 15.11 -6.50
CA PRO A 355 3.85 14.64 -7.72
C PRO A 355 3.70 13.13 -7.93
N PHE A 356 3.86 12.33 -6.87
CA PHE A 356 3.69 10.88 -6.94
C PHE A 356 2.27 10.50 -7.37
N ASN A 357 1.25 11.08 -6.72
CA ASN A 357 -0.14 10.84 -7.04
C ASN A 357 -0.49 11.26 -8.48
N GLN A 358 0.11 12.34 -8.99
CA GLN A 358 -0.07 12.76 -10.38
C GLN A 358 0.46 11.71 -11.37
N VAL A 359 1.63 11.13 -11.09
CA VAL A 359 2.22 10.07 -11.91
C VAL A 359 1.34 8.83 -11.92
N ILE A 360 0.88 8.40 -10.74
CA ILE A 360 0.01 7.24 -10.62
C ILE A 360 -1.33 7.46 -11.34
N ARG A 361 -1.94 8.67 -11.26
CA ARG A 361 -3.17 8.99 -12.01
C ARG A 361 -3.00 8.79 -13.50
N ARG A 362 -1.93 9.35 -14.08
CA ARG A 362 -1.63 9.19 -15.52
C ARG A 362 -1.45 7.74 -15.92
N ALA A 363 -0.84 6.93 -15.05
CA ALA A 363 -0.65 5.50 -15.28
C ALA A 363 -1.93 4.64 -15.17
N ILE A 364 -2.99 5.17 -14.55
CA ILE A 364 -4.31 4.51 -14.43
C ILE A 364 -5.26 4.97 -15.54
N GLU A 365 -5.21 6.27 -15.88
CA GLU A 365 -6.12 6.90 -16.84
C GLU A 365 -5.68 6.77 -18.29
N GLY A 366 -4.38 6.57 -18.54
CA GLY A 366 -3.80 6.24 -19.85
C GLY A 366 -3.68 4.74 -20.05
#